data_AF-A0A847AAW6-F1
#
_entry.id   AF-A0A847AAW6-F1
#
_cell.length_a   1.000
_cell.length_b   1.000
_cell.length_c   1.000
_cell.angle_alpha   90.00
_cell.angle_beta   90.00
_cell.angle_gamma   90.00
#
_symmetry.space_group_name_H-M   'P 1'
#
loop_
_entity.id
_entity.type
_entity.pdbx_description
1 polymer ?
#
loop_
_entity_poly.entity_id
_entity_poly.type
_entity_poly.pdbx_seq_one_letter_code
_entity_poly.pdbx_strand_id
1 'polypeptide(L)'
;MTEHVPVLIDEITAFLKDRQRGIKKILDCTIGLGGYSRAVLEELPDSRIWGLDHDEEALKRARENLAPFDGRFVLHQGNFADAPDIVGDDSPFDAILFDLGVSNLQISDGSRGFSFQRDGPQDMRMDPDSPFSAFDAVNRSSEKELADIFWKYGEERRSRQIARGIIRRRERDGDIFTTG
;
A
#
# COMPACT_ATOMS: atom_id res chain seq x y z
N MET A 1 1.69 -20.94 6.01
CA MET A 1 1.80 -19.73 5.19
C MET A 1 2.93 -18.92 5.79
N THR A 2 3.97 -18.60 5.03
CA THR A 2 4.99 -17.64 5.47
C THR A 2 4.31 -16.28 5.57
N GLU A 3 3.99 -15.87 6.80
CA GLU A 3 3.54 -14.51 7.10
C GLU A 3 4.58 -13.53 6.57
N HIS A 4 4.11 -12.44 5.96
CA HIS A 4 4.98 -11.34 5.53
C HIS A 4 5.64 -10.75 6.77
N VAL A 5 6.95 -10.92 6.88
CA VAL A 5 7.76 -10.23 7.88
C VAL A 5 8.06 -8.83 7.31
N PRO A 6 7.63 -7.74 7.98
CA PRO A 6 7.95 -6.39 7.55
C PRO A 6 9.46 -6.17 7.36
N VAL A 7 9.79 -5.35 6.36
CA VAL A 7 11.19 -5.06 5.99
C VAL A 7 11.86 -4.24 7.10
N LEU A 8 13.10 -4.55 7.51
CA LEU A 8 13.81 -3.76 8.53
C LEU A 8 13.08 -3.60 9.89
N ILE A 9 12.28 -4.61 10.28
CA ILE A 9 11.49 -4.55 11.51
C ILE A 9 12.37 -4.42 12.77
N ASP A 10 13.52 -5.08 12.77
CA ASP A 10 14.48 -5.06 13.89
C ASP A 10 15.12 -3.68 14.02
N GLU A 11 15.49 -3.05 12.91
CA GLU A 11 16.06 -1.71 12.88
C GLU A 11 15.06 -0.65 13.36
N ILE A 12 13.80 -0.75 12.95
CA ILE A 12 12.75 0.18 13.35
C ILE A 12 12.44 0.04 14.84
N THR A 13 12.26 -1.21 15.31
CA THR A 13 11.99 -1.44 16.74
C THR A 13 13.17 -1.03 17.61
N ALA A 14 14.41 -1.31 17.20
CA ALA A 14 15.60 -0.84 17.90
C ALA A 14 15.68 0.70 17.94
N PHE A 15 15.42 1.38 16.81
CA PHE A 15 15.40 2.84 16.77
C PHE A 15 14.36 3.43 17.73
N LEU A 16 13.16 2.85 17.77
CA LEU A 16 12.09 3.30 18.67
C LEU A 16 12.41 2.99 20.14
N LYS A 17 13.04 1.84 20.41
CA LYS A 17 13.44 1.41 21.75
C LYS A 17 14.54 2.30 22.33
N ASP A 18 15.53 2.68 21.54
CA ASP A 18 16.59 3.59 22.00
C ASP A 18 16.05 5.00 22.34
N ARG A 19 14.90 5.36 21.75
CA ARG A 19 14.18 6.61 22.00
C ARG A 19 13.16 6.50 23.14
N GLN A 20 13.12 5.37 23.88
CA GLN A 20 12.14 4.91 24.88
C GLN A 20 11.51 5.95 25.82
N ARG A 21 12.11 7.11 26.04
CA ARG A 21 11.55 8.14 26.91
C ARG A 21 10.54 9.02 26.16
N GLY A 22 9.33 8.50 25.99
CA GLY A 22 8.14 9.34 25.78
C GLY A 22 7.25 8.98 24.59
N ILE A 23 7.63 8.04 23.73
CA ILE A 23 6.79 7.66 22.58
C ILE A 23 5.56 6.90 23.08
N LYS A 24 4.40 7.54 22.99
CA LYS A 24 3.10 6.98 23.40
C LYS A 24 2.08 6.97 22.27
N LYS A 25 2.12 7.93 21.36
CA LYS A 25 1.20 8.04 20.23
C LYS A 25 1.96 7.85 18.93
N ILE A 26 1.61 6.81 18.19
CA ILE A 26 2.28 6.45 16.94
C ILE A 26 1.23 6.41 15.84
N LEU A 27 1.53 7.07 14.73
CA LEU A 27 0.74 6.98 13.50
C LEU A 27 1.44 6.04 12.52
N ASP A 28 0.80 4.93 12.19
CA ASP A 28 1.21 4.03 11.10
C ASP A 28 0.39 4.40 9.85
N CYS A 29 1.01 5.12 8.92
CA CYS A 29 0.35 5.66 7.73
C CYS A 29 0.09 4.60 6.64
N THR A 30 0.62 3.39 6.81
CA THR A 30 0.58 2.31 5.82
C THR A 30 0.47 0.99 6.57
N ILE A 31 -0.55 0.86 7.42
CA ILE A 31 -0.60 -0.22 8.40
C ILE A 31 -0.62 -1.60 7.75
N GLY A 32 -1.17 -1.71 6.54
CA GLY A 32 -1.20 -2.96 5.78
C GLY A 32 -1.81 -4.09 6.60
N LEU A 33 -1.04 -5.16 6.82
CA LEU A 33 -1.45 -6.31 7.63
C LEU A 33 -1.17 -6.16 9.13
N GLY A 34 -0.71 -4.98 9.58
CA GLY A 34 -0.41 -4.67 10.98
C GLY A 34 0.93 -5.21 11.49
N GLY A 35 1.84 -5.64 10.61
CA GLY A 35 3.10 -6.28 10.99
C GLY A 35 4.04 -5.38 11.81
N TYR A 36 4.31 -4.16 11.34
CA TYR A 36 5.12 -3.20 12.11
C TYR A 36 4.41 -2.78 13.39
N SER A 37 3.14 -2.41 13.26
CA SER A 37 2.30 -2.01 14.39
C SER A 37 2.30 -3.06 15.50
N ARG A 38 2.24 -4.35 15.16
CA ARG A 38 2.36 -5.45 16.11
C ARG A 38 3.70 -5.43 16.84
N ALA A 39 4.82 -5.45 16.10
CA ALA A 39 6.14 -5.47 16.70
C ALA A 39 6.41 -4.24 17.59
N VAL A 40 5.89 -3.08 17.20
CA VAL A 40 5.95 -1.85 17.98
C VAL A 40 5.15 -1.99 19.29
N LEU A 41 3.94 -2.55 19.25
CA LEU A 41 3.12 -2.75 20.45
C LEU A 41 3.70 -3.80 21.41
N GLU A 42 4.44 -4.78 20.89
CA GLU A 42 5.20 -5.78 21.65
C GLU A 42 6.39 -5.15 22.39
N GLU A 43 7.15 -4.27 21.73
CA GLU A 43 8.36 -3.64 22.30
C GLU A 43 8.07 -2.39 23.17
N LEU A 44 7.00 -1.65 22.87
CA LEU A 44 6.61 -0.43 23.59
C LEU A 44 5.27 -0.62 24.29
N PRO A 45 5.22 -1.15 25.53
CA PRO A 45 3.97 -1.55 26.20
C PRO A 45 3.02 -0.39 26.53
N ASP A 46 3.52 0.84 26.63
CA ASP A 46 2.72 2.04 26.93
C ASP A 46 2.28 2.81 25.67
N SER A 47 2.63 2.32 24.48
CA SER A 47 2.29 2.97 23.22
C SER A 47 0.87 2.65 22.76
N ARG A 48 0.32 3.52 21.93
CA ARG A 48 -0.94 3.36 21.21
C ARG A 48 -0.73 3.72 19.75
N ILE A 49 -1.35 2.95 18.87
CA ILE A 49 -1.21 3.09 17.42
C ILE A 49 -2.50 3.62 16.79
N TRP A 50 -2.36 4.53 15.85
CA TRP A 50 -3.38 4.89 14.88
C TRP A 50 -2.90 4.39 13.53
N GLY A 51 -3.65 3.47 12.93
CA GLY A 51 -3.32 2.85 11.66
C GLY A 51 -4.18 3.36 10.53
N LEU A 52 -3.56 3.69 9.41
CA LEU A 52 -4.21 4.11 8.18
C LEU A 52 -3.90 3.11 7.06
N ASP A 53 -4.92 2.77 6.28
CA ASP A 53 -4.76 2.12 4.98
C ASP A 53 -5.92 2.50 4.07
N HIS A 54 -5.68 2.49 2.76
CA HIS A 54 -6.73 2.63 1.76
C HIS A 54 -7.56 1.36 1.61
N ASP A 55 -6.92 0.21 1.81
CA ASP A 55 -7.48 -1.10 1.51
C ASP A 55 -8.24 -1.67 2.72
N GLU A 56 -9.57 -1.74 2.62
CA GLU A 56 -10.43 -2.24 3.70
C GLU A 56 -10.07 -3.69 4.11
N GLU A 57 -9.67 -4.54 3.15
CA GLU A 57 -9.27 -5.92 3.45
C GLU A 57 -7.94 -5.96 4.22
N ALA A 58 -7.02 -5.03 3.95
CA ALA A 58 -5.80 -4.88 4.75
C ALA A 58 -6.16 -4.50 6.20
N LEU A 59 -7.04 -3.51 6.39
CA LEU A 59 -7.50 -3.10 7.73
C LEU A 59 -8.20 -4.22 8.50
N LYS A 60 -9.01 -5.03 7.82
CA LYS A 60 -9.65 -6.20 8.44
C LYS A 60 -8.61 -7.18 8.97
N ARG A 61 -7.60 -7.50 8.17
CA ARG A 61 -6.50 -8.39 8.58
C ARG A 61 -5.61 -7.78 9.65
N ALA A 62 -5.34 -6.47 9.59
CA ALA A 62 -4.64 -5.76 10.64
C ALA A 62 -5.39 -5.87 11.98
N ARG A 63 -6.72 -5.71 11.97
CA ARG A 63 -7.55 -5.88 13.19
C ARG A 63 -7.42 -7.28 13.79
N GLU A 64 -7.44 -8.32 12.94
CA GLU A 64 -7.25 -9.71 13.38
C GLU A 64 -5.85 -9.93 13.97
N ASN A 65 -4.81 -9.44 13.28
CA ASN A 65 -3.42 -9.58 13.72
C ASN A 65 -3.13 -8.81 15.03
N LEU A 66 -3.75 -7.65 15.21
CA LEU A 66 -3.56 -6.77 16.36
C LEU A 66 -4.51 -7.08 17.53
N ALA A 67 -5.43 -8.04 17.39
CA ALA A 67 -6.39 -8.41 18.42
C ALA A 67 -5.78 -8.67 19.83
N PRO A 68 -4.55 -9.23 19.98
CA PRO A 68 -3.92 -9.34 21.30
C PRO A 68 -3.63 -8.02 22.01
N PHE A 69 -3.67 -6.90 21.30
CA PHE A 69 -3.41 -5.54 21.80
C PHE A 69 -4.68 -4.68 21.82
N ASP A 70 -5.84 -5.31 21.97
CA ASP A 70 -7.13 -4.60 22.01
C ASP A 70 -7.10 -3.40 22.97
N GLY A 71 -7.72 -2.30 22.54
CA GLY A 71 -7.67 -1.00 23.23
C GLY A 71 -6.38 -0.18 23.04
N ARG A 72 -5.33 -0.76 22.42
CA ARG A 72 -4.06 -0.05 22.13
C ARG A 72 -3.87 0.31 20.65
N PHE A 73 -4.90 0.15 19.83
CA PHE A 73 -4.87 0.62 18.45
C PHE A 73 -6.22 1.16 17.99
N VAL A 74 -6.20 2.01 16.97
CA VAL A 74 -7.36 2.49 16.22
C VAL A 74 -7.03 2.37 14.74
N LEU A 75 -7.99 1.92 13.93
CA LEU A 75 -7.82 1.75 12.49
C LEU A 75 -8.76 2.70 11.75
N HIS A 76 -8.21 3.42 10.78
CA HIS A 76 -8.92 4.35 9.92
C HIS A 76 -8.71 3.95 8.46
N GLN A 77 -9.79 3.94 7.69
CA GLN A 77 -9.70 3.80 6.25
C GLN A 77 -9.50 5.18 5.61
N GLY A 78 -8.50 5.29 4.74
CA GLY A 78 -8.26 6.49 3.96
C GLY A 78 -6.81 6.66 3.51
N ASN A 79 -6.57 7.76 2.81
CA ASN A 79 -5.24 8.10 2.33
C ASN A 79 -4.39 8.69 3.45
N PHE A 80 -3.14 8.25 3.56
CA PHE A 80 -2.18 8.92 4.44
C PHE A 80 -1.96 10.41 4.07
N ALA A 81 -2.22 10.79 2.81
CA ALA A 81 -2.17 12.19 2.39
C ALA A 81 -3.20 13.05 3.14
N ASP A 82 -4.32 12.44 3.53
CA ASP A 82 -5.41 13.08 4.28
C ASP A 82 -5.31 12.75 5.80
N ALA A 83 -4.21 12.14 6.24
CA ALA A 83 -3.99 11.75 7.63
C ALA A 83 -4.28 12.88 8.64
N PRO A 84 -3.86 14.15 8.41
CA PRO A 84 -4.16 15.23 9.36
C PRO A 84 -5.66 15.42 9.63
N ASP A 85 -6.50 15.24 8.60
CA ASP A 85 -7.95 15.38 8.71
C ASP A 85 -8.59 14.11 9.30
N ILE A 86 -8.07 12.93 8.94
CA ILE A 86 -8.59 11.64 9.40
C ILE A 86 -8.37 11.45 10.91
N VAL A 87 -7.18 11.81 11.41
CA VAL A 87 -6.82 11.62 12.83
C VAL A 87 -7.25 12.80 13.71
N GLY A 88 -7.44 13.99 13.14
CA GLY A 88 -7.96 15.17 13.83
C GLY A 88 -7.30 15.44 15.18
N ASP A 89 -8.10 15.44 16.24
CA ASP A 89 -7.70 15.74 17.62
C ASP A 89 -6.76 14.69 18.24
N ASP A 90 -6.54 13.54 17.57
CA ASP A 90 -5.52 12.57 17.97
C ASP A 90 -4.09 13.03 17.60
N SER A 91 -3.92 14.16 16.92
CA SER A 91 -2.62 14.84 16.78
C SER A 91 -2.23 15.61 18.06
N PRO A 92 -0.94 15.85 18.37
CA PRO A 92 0.25 15.37 17.66
C PRO A 92 0.62 13.93 18.02
N PHE A 93 1.38 13.30 17.12
CA PHE A 93 2.00 11.99 17.31
C PHE A 93 3.47 12.13 17.66
N ASP A 94 3.97 11.21 18.48
CA ASP A 94 5.38 11.14 18.88
C ASP A 94 6.25 10.50 17.79
N ALA A 95 5.65 9.61 17.00
CA ALA A 95 6.29 8.97 15.85
C ALA A 95 5.28 8.74 14.73
N ILE A 96 5.77 8.80 13.48
CA ILE A 96 5.00 8.51 12.28
C ILE A 96 5.78 7.51 11.44
N LEU A 97 5.15 6.41 11.05
CA LEU A 97 5.71 5.34 10.25
C LEU A 97 5.14 5.38 8.82
N PHE A 98 6.02 5.17 7.84
CA PHE A 98 5.65 4.92 6.45
C PHE A 98 6.44 3.72 5.93
N ASP A 99 5.74 2.70 5.47
CA ASP A 99 6.24 1.59 4.66
C ASP A 99 5.65 1.73 3.25
N LEU A 100 6.41 2.35 2.36
CA LEU A 100 5.95 2.66 1.02
C LEU A 100 6.19 1.46 0.10
N GLY A 101 5.11 0.91 -0.43
CA GLY A 101 5.17 -0.21 -1.35
C GLY A 101 3.79 -0.83 -1.57
N VAL A 102 3.80 -1.98 -2.23
CA VAL A 102 2.62 -2.85 -2.35
C VAL A 102 2.73 -3.96 -1.33
N SER A 103 1.60 -4.34 -0.74
CA SER A 103 1.58 -5.44 0.23
C SER A 103 1.65 -6.80 -0.48
N ASN A 104 2.16 -7.82 0.22
CA ASN A 104 2.12 -9.19 -0.28
C ASN A 104 0.68 -9.67 -0.58
N LEU A 105 -0.32 -9.15 0.15
CA LEU A 105 -1.72 -9.45 -0.12
C LEU A 105 -2.10 -9.02 -1.53
N GLN A 106 -1.74 -7.79 -1.91
CA GLN A 106 -2.04 -7.21 -3.22
C GLN A 106 -1.34 -7.97 -4.36
N ILE A 107 -0.09 -8.39 -4.17
CA ILE A 107 0.65 -9.15 -5.19
C ILE A 107 0.16 -10.60 -5.29
N SER A 108 -0.14 -11.24 -4.16
CA SER A 108 -0.49 -12.66 -4.14
C SER A 108 -1.91 -12.94 -4.61
N ASP A 109 -2.83 -11.99 -4.44
CA ASP A 109 -4.18 -12.09 -4.99
C ASP A 109 -4.20 -11.68 -6.46
N GLY A 110 -4.29 -12.67 -7.35
CA GLY A 110 -4.36 -12.43 -8.80
C GLY A 110 -5.58 -11.60 -9.22
N SER A 111 -6.67 -11.60 -8.44
CA SER A 111 -7.86 -10.80 -8.74
C SER A 111 -7.63 -9.30 -8.62
N ARG A 112 -6.56 -8.88 -7.91
CA ARG A 112 -6.18 -7.48 -7.74
C ARG A 112 -5.35 -6.91 -8.90
N GLY A 113 -4.83 -7.77 -9.78
CA GLY A 113 -4.13 -7.33 -10.99
C GLY A 113 -2.72 -6.78 -10.79
N PHE A 114 -2.12 -6.87 -9.60
CA PHE A 114 -0.75 -6.37 -9.34
C PHE A 114 0.34 -7.32 -9.87
N SER A 115 0.00 -8.58 -10.15
CA SER A 115 0.95 -9.58 -10.60
C SER A 115 0.79 -9.87 -12.09
N PHE A 116 1.91 -9.91 -12.81
CA PHE A 116 2.01 -10.46 -14.17
C PHE A 116 2.34 -11.96 -14.17
N GLN A 117 2.61 -12.56 -13.00
CA GLN A 117 2.90 -14.00 -12.86
C GLN A 117 1.62 -14.84 -12.75
N ARG A 118 0.52 -14.19 -12.33
CA ARG A 118 -0.81 -14.80 -12.23
C ARG A 118 -1.74 -13.94 -13.07
N ASP A 119 -2.38 -14.56 -14.05
CA ASP A 119 -3.33 -13.86 -14.91
C ASP A 119 -4.53 -13.38 -14.08
N GLY A 120 -4.95 -12.15 -14.33
CA GLY A 120 -5.99 -11.45 -13.58
C GLY A 120 -6.40 -10.16 -14.30
N PRO A 121 -7.47 -9.48 -13.86
CA PRO A 121 -7.92 -8.23 -14.47
C PRO A 121 -6.85 -7.15 -14.32
N GLN A 122 -6.76 -6.22 -15.27
CA GLN A 122 -5.93 -5.02 -15.12
C GLN A 122 -6.58 -4.01 -14.16
N ASP A 123 -6.59 -4.31 -12.86
CA ASP A 123 -7.13 -3.41 -11.84
C ASP A 123 -6.02 -2.53 -11.24
N MET A 124 -5.12 -3.13 -10.43
CA MET A 124 -4.02 -2.47 -9.72
C MET A 124 -4.41 -1.32 -8.79
N ARG A 125 -5.70 -1.12 -8.47
CA ARG A 125 -6.10 -0.13 -7.48
C ARG A 125 -5.87 -0.67 -6.06
N MET A 126 -5.23 0.15 -5.24
CA MET A 126 -5.15 -0.10 -3.80
C MET A 126 -6.51 0.10 -3.13
N ASP A 127 -7.20 1.18 -3.51
CA ASP A 127 -8.60 1.46 -3.19
C ASP A 127 -9.53 0.96 -4.32
N PRO A 128 -10.32 -0.10 -4.11
CA PRO A 128 -11.25 -0.64 -5.11
C PRO A 128 -12.33 0.36 -5.58
N ASP A 129 -12.60 1.42 -4.81
CA ASP A 129 -13.60 2.44 -5.15
C ASP A 129 -13.01 3.58 -6.00
N SER A 130 -11.69 3.62 -6.20
CA SER A 130 -11.04 4.62 -7.06
C SER A 130 -11.55 4.52 -8.50
N PRO A 131 -11.93 5.64 -9.15
CA PRO A 131 -12.59 5.60 -10.46
C PRO A 131 -11.65 5.24 -11.64
N PHE A 132 -10.35 5.11 -11.40
CA PHE A 132 -9.36 4.94 -12.46
C PHE A 132 -8.45 3.74 -12.20
N SER A 133 -8.56 2.73 -13.06
CA SER A 133 -7.82 1.47 -12.97
C SER A 133 -6.63 1.39 -13.93
N ALA A 134 -5.79 0.36 -13.81
CA ALA A 134 -4.77 0.05 -14.80
C ALA A 134 -5.38 -0.25 -16.18
N PHE A 135 -6.56 -0.86 -16.24
CA PHE A 135 -7.31 -1.07 -17.47
C PHE A 135 -7.61 0.26 -18.16
N ASP A 136 -8.00 1.29 -17.41
CA ASP A 136 -8.25 2.63 -17.96
C ASP A 136 -6.94 3.29 -18.39
N ALA A 137 -5.91 3.24 -17.53
CA ALA A 137 -4.59 3.78 -17.82
C ALA A 137 -4.00 3.19 -19.09
N VAL A 138 -4.13 1.87 -19.26
CA VAL A 138 -3.81 1.22 -20.51
C VAL A 138 -4.83 1.71 -21.53
N ASN A 139 -6.04 1.17 -21.60
CA ASN A 139 -6.88 1.25 -22.80
C ASN A 139 -7.42 2.64 -23.18
N ARG A 140 -7.32 3.66 -22.31
CA ARG A 140 -7.86 5.02 -22.57
C ARG A 140 -6.79 6.08 -22.75
N SER A 141 -5.56 5.88 -22.26
CA SER A 141 -4.47 6.84 -22.45
C SER A 141 -3.84 6.77 -23.85
N SER A 142 -3.39 7.92 -24.34
CA SER A 142 -2.63 8.08 -25.58
C SER A 142 -1.23 7.46 -25.52
N GLU A 143 -0.59 7.25 -26.69
CA GLU A 143 0.81 6.76 -26.76
C GLU A 143 1.75 7.64 -25.92
N LYS A 144 1.56 8.96 -25.98
CA LYS A 144 2.40 9.91 -25.25
C LYS A 144 2.22 9.78 -23.74
N GLU A 145 0.98 9.76 -23.26
CA GLU A 145 0.69 9.62 -21.83
C GLU A 145 1.27 8.32 -21.26
N LEU A 146 1.11 7.20 -21.96
CA LEU A 146 1.71 5.93 -21.57
C LEU A 146 3.24 5.99 -21.52
N ALA A 147 3.87 6.58 -22.55
CA ALA A 147 5.32 6.73 -22.58
C ALA A 147 5.82 7.62 -21.43
N ASP A 148 5.08 8.67 -21.08
CA ASP A 148 5.40 9.55 -19.97
C ASP A 148 5.24 8.83 -18.62
N ILE A 149 4.19 8.02 -18.45
CA ILE A 149 3.98 7.16 -17.26
C ILE A 149 5.15 6.19 -17.09
N PHE A 150 5.47 5.39 -18.11
CA PHE A 150 6.54 4.39 -18.02
C PHE A 150 7.92 5.02 -17.83
N TRP A 151 8.17 6.18 -18.42
CA TRP A 151 9.42 6.90 -18.21
C TRP A 151 9.53 7.46 -16.79
N LYS A 152 8.49 8.18 -16.33
CA LYS A 152 8.54 8.92 -15.07
C LYS A 152 8.48 7.99 -13.85
N TYR A 153 7.62 6.98 -13.88
CA TYR A 153 7.36 6.12 -12.73
C TYR A 153 8.02 4.74 -12.83
N GLY A 154 8.25 4.25 -14.04
CA GLY A 154 8.95 2.97 -14.27
C GLY A 154 10.44 3.11 -14.58
N GLU A 155 10.95 4.35 -14.72
CA GLU A 155 12.33 4.63 -15.12
C GLU A 155 12.76 3.90 -16.42
N GLU A 156 11.79 3.59 -17.30
CA GLU A 156 11.98 2.69 -18.44
C GLU A 156 12.47 3.45 -19.68
N ARG A 157 13.72 3.16 -20.09
CA ARG A 157 14.38 3.81 -21.23
C ARG A 157 13.69 3.57 -22.56
N ARG A 158 12.99 2.44 -22.69
CA ARG A 158 12.22 2.04 -23.87
C ARG A 158 10.74 2.45 -23.76
N SER A 159 10.39 3.37 -22.88
CA SER A 159 9.00 3.80 -22.63
C SER A 159 8.19 4.05 -23.91
N ARG A 160 8.76 4.79 -24.87
CA ARG A 160 8.14 5.08 -26.18
C ARG A 160 7.90 3.82 -27.02
N GLN A 161 8.84 2.88 -26.99
CA GLN A 161 8.72 1.63 -27.74
C GLN A 161 7.62 0.74 -27.14
N ILE A 162 7.55 0.68 -25.81
CA ILE A 162 6.53 -0.09 -25.08
C ILE A 162 5.15 0.52 -25.31
N ALA A 163 4.99 1.84 -25.12
CA ALA A 163 3.73 2.54 -25.37
C ALA A 163 3.22 2.29 -26.79
N ARG A 164 4.08 2.42 -27.81
CA ARG A 164 3.73 2.09 -29.19
C ARG A 164 3.34 0.62 -29.40
N GLY A 165 4.00 -0.30 -28.70
CA GLY A 165 3.65 -1.71 -28.69
C GLY A 165 2.23 -1.93 -28.19
N ILE A 166 1.87 -1.27 -27.08
CA ILE A 166 0.55 -1.34 -26.48
C ILE A 166 -0.51 -0.75 -27.40
N ILE A 167 -0.28 0.43 -28.01
CA ILE A 167 -1.24 1.04 -28.95
C ILE A 167 -1.50 0.11 -30.15
N ARG A 168 -0.45 -0.43 -30.76
CA ARG A 168 -0.60 -1.39 -31.88
C ARG A 168 -1.36 -2.64 -31.47
N ARG A 169 -1.19 -3.12 -30.23
CA ARG A 169 -1.96 -4.26 -29.70
C ARG A 169 -3.44 -3.91 -29.56
N ARG A 170 -3.79 -2.69 -29.14
CA ARG A 170 -5.20 -2.23 -29.09
C ARG A 170 -5.82 -2.11 -30.46
N GLU A 171 -5.11 -1.52 -31.40
CA GLU A 171 -5.59 -1.33 -32.77
C GLU A 171 -5.85 -2.66 -33.48
N ARG A 172 -5.03 -3.68 -33.19
CA ARG A 172 -5.15 -5.00 -33.82
C ARG A 172 -6.23 -5.88 -33.19
N ASP A 173 -6.27 -5.93 -31.85
CA ASP A 173 -6.99 -6.98 -31.12
C ASP A 173 -8.01 -6.43 -30.11
N GLY A 174 -8.20 -5.10 -30.06
CA GLY A 174 -9.07 -4.43 -29.09
C GLY A 174 -8.45 -4.25 -27.71
N ASP A 175 -9.29 -3.88 -26.73
CA ASP A 175 -8.89 -3.62 -25.35
C ASP A 175 -8.10 -4.78 -24.72
N ILE A 176 -7.15 -4.44 -23.85
CA ILE A 176 -6.30 -5.40 -23.13
C ILE A 176 -6.86 -5.55 -21.72
N PHE A 177 -7.41 -6.73 -21.42
CA PHE A 177 -8.21 -6.96 -20.21
C PHE A 177 -7.42 -7.54 -19.03
N THR A 178 -6.37 -8.31 -19.31
CA THR A 178 -5.70 -9.11 -18.29
C THR A 178 -4.19 -8.82 -18.19
N THR A 179 -3.57 -9.30 -17.13
CA THR A 179 -2.14 -9.10 -16.81
C THR A 179 -1.20 -10.07 -17.55
N GLY A 180 -1.69 -11.21 -18.05
CA GLY A 180 -0.93 -12.25 -18.77
C GLY A 180 -0.93 -12.16 -20.30
#